data_AF-A6LLG2-F1
#
_entry.id   AF-A6LLG2-F1
#
_cell.length_a   1.000
_cell.length_b   1.000
_cell.length_c   1.000
_cell.angle_alpha   90.00
_cell.angle_beta   90.00
_cell.angle_gamma   90.00
#
_symmetry.space_group_name_H-M   'P 1'
#
loop_
_entity.id
_entity.type
_entity.pdbx_description
1 polymer ?
#
loop_
_entity_poly.entity_id
_entity_poly.type
_entity_poly.pdbx_seq_one_letter_code
_entity_poly.pdbx_strand_id
1 'polypeptide(L)'
;MYWHYGPMWSNGFFGWMGWLGPIIRLSVFFFVVFIIYKLFKNLINGIHEKENVIHYSSKSESLKILNERLARGEISEEEYQKIKNLILKN
;
A
#
# COMPACT_ATOMS: atom_id res chain seq x y z
N MET A 1 16.47 56.34 -16.01
CA MET A 1 15.32 55.97 -15.16
C MET A 1 14.89 54.57 -15.54
N TYR A 2 15.11 53.60 -14.66
CA TYR A 2 14.73 52.21 -14.90
C TYR A 2 13.21 52.07 -14.72
N TRP A 3 12.50 51.96 -15.84
CA TRP A 3 11.08 51.70 -15.85
C TRP A 3 10.83 50.21 -15.62
N HIS A 4 10.53 49.84 -14.37
CA HIS A 4 9.94 48.55 -14.04
C HIS A 4 8.45 48.61 -14.42
N TYR A 5 8.13 48.20 -15.64
CA TYR A 5 6.78 47.79 -15.98
C TYR A 5 6.75 46.27 -15.98
N GLY A 6 6.26 45.72 -14.86
CA GLY A 6 5.99 44.29 -14.72
C GLY A 6 5.04 43.80 -15.82
N PRO A 7 5.06 42.50 -16.15
CA PRO A 7 4.35 41.96 -17.30
C PRO A 7 2.85 42.27 -17.21
N MET A 8 2.36 43.04 -18.18
CA MET A 8 0.95 43.36 -18.45
C MET A 8 0.18 42.13 -18.95
N TRP A 9 0.24 41.03 -18.20
CA TRP A 9 -0.45 39.77 -18.50
C TRP A 9 -1.37 39.41 -17.34
N SER A 10 -2.35 40.27 -17.03
CA SER A 10 -3.34 39.91 -15.99
C SER A 10 -4.73 40.53 -16.15
N ASN A 11 -5.10 41.11 -17.30
CA ASN A 11 -6.37 41.85 -17.39
C ASN A 11 -7.39 41.34 -18.44
N GLY A 12 -7.25 40.11 -18.94
CA GLY A 12 -8.21 39.56 -19.92
C GLY A 12 -9.18 38.49 -19.40
N PHE A 13 -8.82 37.75 -18.34
CA PHE A 13 -9.54 36.52 -17.93
C PHE A 13 -10.11 36.55 -16.49
N PHE A 14 -9.97 37.69 -15.80
CA PHE A 14 -10.20 37.80 -14.35
C PHE A 14 -11.54 38.43 -13.95
N GLY A 15 -12.44 38.72 -14.89
CA GLY A 15 -13.71 39.41 -14.61
C GLY A 15 -14.86 38.49 -14.17
N TRP A 16 -15.04 37.33 -14.83
CA TRP A 16 -16.12 36.37 -14.50
C TRP A 16 -15.64 35.15 -13.70
N MET A 17 -14.33 34.94 -13.62
CA MET A 17 -13.70 33.80 -12.91
C MET A 17 -13.13 34.21 -11.53
N GLY A 18 -13.43 35.42 -11.03
CA GLY A 18 -12.79 35.98 -9.83
C GLY A 18 -13.10 35.22 -8.52
N TRP A 19 -14.27 34.58 -8.45
CA TRP A 19 -14.73 33.75 -7.32
C TRP A 19 -14.40 32.26 -7.51
N LEU A 20 -14.26 31.80 -8.76
CA LEU A 20 -13.84 30.44 -9.09
C LEU A 20 -12.33 30.23 -8.93
N GLY A 21 -11.53 31.29 -9.14
CA GLY A 21 -10.08 31.27 -8.93
C GLY A 21 -9.64 30.75 -7.55
N PRO A 22 -10.17 31.26 -6.43
CA PRO A 22 -9.84 30.72 -5.11
C PRO A 22 -10.37 29.30 -4.88
N ILE A 23 -11.54 28.95 -5.43
CA ILE A 23 -12.13 27.60 -5.30
C ILE A 23 -11.25 26.55 -6.00
N ILE A 24 -10.78 26.86 -7.21
CA ILE A 24 -9.90 25.96 -7.97
C ILE A 24 -8.57 25.77 -7.24
N ARG A 25 -7.97 26.84 -6.71
CA ARG A 25 -6.74 26.72 -5.91
C ARG A 25 -6.93 25.88 -4.65
N LEU A 26 -8.04 26.08 -3.95
CA LEU A 26 -8.37 25.30 -2.75
C LEU A 26 -8.59 23.82 -3.10
N SER A 27 -9.29 23.54 -4.20
CA SER A 27 -9.51 22.18 -4.70
C SER A 27 -8.21 21.47 -5.05
N VAL A 28 -7.30 22.15 -5.77
CA VAL A 28 -5.97 21.61 -6.09
C VAL A 28 -5.15 21.36 -4.83
N PHE A 29 -5.21 22.26 -3.84
CA PHE A 29 -4.54 22.06 -2.56
C PHE A 29 -5.01 20.80 -1.85
N PHE A 30 -6.34 20.63 -1.69
CA PHE A 30 -6.90 19.42 -1.08
C PHE A 30 -6.59 18.15 -1.88
N PHE A 31 -6.57 18.24 -3.22
CA PHE A 31 -6.21 17.13 -4.08
C PHE A 31 -4.75 16.67 -3.87
N VAL A 32 -3.81 17.62 -3.80
CA VAL A 32 -2.40 17.32 -3.52
C VAL A 32 -2.24 16.70 -2.13
N VAL A 33 -2.88 17.27 -1.10
CA VAL A 33 -2.86 16.71 0.26
C VAL A 33 -3.44 15.29 0.29
N PHE A 34 -4.52 15.03 -0.44
CA PHE A 34 -5.12 13.71 -0.54
C PHE A 34 -4.20 12.68 -1.21
N ILE A 35 -3.52 13.06 -2.30
CA ILE A 35 -2.54 12.20 -2.98
C ILE A 35 -1.39 11.83 -2.02
N ILE A 36 -0.86 12.83 -1.30
CA ILE A 36 0.20 12.62 -0.31
C ILE A 36 -0.29 11.69 0.82
N TYR A 37 -1.46 11.97 1.38
CA TYR A 37 -2.07 11.11 2.40
C TYR A 37 -2.24 9.67 1.91
N LYS A 38 -2.73 9.46 0.70
CA LYS A 38 -2.90 8.13 0.11
C LYS A 38 -1.57 7.41 -0.11
N LEU A 39 -0.53 8.12 -0.55
CA LEU A 39 0.82 7.57 -0.71
C LEU A 39 1.40 7.13 0.64
N PHE A 40 1.31 7.97 1.67
CA PHE A 40 1.76 7.61 3.02
C PHE A 40 0.90 6.51 3.64
N LYS A 41 -0.42 6.51 3.43
CA LYS A 41 -1.30 5.43 3.87
C LYS A 41 -0.94 4.10 3.22
N ASN A 42 -0.61 4.07 1.93
CA ASN A 42 -0.19 2.85 1.25
C ASN A 42 1.21 2.38 1.69
N LEU A 43 2.11 3.30 2.04
CA LEU A 43 3.43 2.95 2.60
C LEU A 43 3.31 2.39 4.03
N ILE A 44 2.41 2.93 4.85
CA ILE A 44 2.19 2.49 6.24
C ILE A 44 1.34 1.21 6.28
N ASN A 45 0.29 1.11 5.48
CA ASN A 45 -0.58 -0.08 5.41
C ASN A 45 0.00 -1.20 4.53
N GLY A 46 0.92 -0.89 3.61
CA GLY A 46 1.63 -1.89 2.80
C GLY A 46 2.59 -2.77 3.61
N ILE A 47 2.88 -2.38 4.85
CA ILE A 47 3.61 -3.22 5.82
C ILE A 47 2.66 -4.21 6.52
N HIS A 48 1.39 -3.84 6.71
CA HIS A 48 0.40 -4.70 7.40
C HIS A 48 -0.34 -5.67 6.46
N GLU A 49 -0.42 -5.41 5.16
CA GLU A 49 -1.01 -6.38 4.20
C GLU A 49 -0.07 -7.53 3.83
N LYS A 50 1.23 -7.43 4.12
CA LYS A 50 2.14 -8.59 4.01
C LYS A 50 2.16 -9.47 5.25
N GLU A 51 1.68 -9.03 6.40
CA GLU A 51 1.70 -9.87 7.61
C GLU A 51 0.59 -10.94 7.58
N ASN A 52 -0.55 -10.64 6.94
CA ASN A 52 -1.61 -11.64 6.77
C ASN A 52 -1.32 -12.66 5.65
N VAL A 53 -0.47 -12.33 4.67
CA VAL A 53 -0.06 -13.32 3.64
C VAL A 53 0.99 -14.29 4.19
N ILE A 54 1.83 -13.85 5.12
CA ILE A 54 2.85 -14.71 5.75
C ILE A 54 2.21 -15.77 6.65
N HIS A 55 1.12 -15.45 7.36
CA HIS A 55 0.47 -16.41 8.25
C HIS A 55 -0.26 -17.55 7.51
N TYR A 56 -0.88 -17.30 6.36
CA TYR A 56 -1.44 -18.37 5.53
C TYR A 56 -0.37 -19.14 4.75
N SER A 57 0.78 -18.50 4.44
CA SER A 57 1.93 -19.16 3.84
C SER A 57 2.65 -20.10 4.81
N SER A 58 2.72 -19.77 6.10
CA SER A 58 3.48 -20.59 7.06
C SER A 58 2.90 -22.00 7.25
N LYS A 59 1.56 -22.15 7.23
CA LYS A 59 0.89 -23.45 7.35
C LYS A 59 1.11 -24.31 6.12
N SER A 60 1.00 -23.73 4.92
CA SER A 60 1.24 -24.45 3.66
C SER A 60 2.71 -24.82 3.48
N GLU A 61 3.62 -23.93 3.89
CA GLU A 61 5.07 -24.15 3.87
C GLU A 61 5.49 -25.22 4.89
N SER A 62 4.92 -25.20 6.10
CA SER A 62 5.18 -26.24 7.12
C SER A 62 4.71 -27.62 6.65
N LEU A 63 3.55 -27.72 6.02
CA LEU A 63 3.06 -28.97 5.44
C LEU A 63 3.93 -29.44 4.26
N LYS A 64 4.45 -28.52 3.45
CA LYS A 64 5.36 -28.83 2.34
C LYS A 64 6.68 -29.43 2.85
N ILE A 65 7.28 -28.83 3.87
CA ILE A 65 8.50 -29.35 4.52
C ILE A 65 8.21 -30.73 5.12
N LEU A 66 7.08 -30.90 5.80
CA LEU A 66 6.71 -32.19 6.39
C LEU A 66 6.57 -33.30 5.33
N ASN A 67 5.94 -33.02 4.20
CA ASN A 67 5.81 -33.95 3.08
C ASN A 67 7.19 -34.31 2.47
N GLU A 68 8.07 -33.34 2.35
CA GLU A 68 9.41 -33.55 1.81
C GLU A 68 10.24 -34.49 2.70
N ARG A 69 10.14 -34.34 4.03
CA ARG A 69 10.83 -35.22 4.98
C ARG A 69 10.29 -36.65 4.97
N LEU A 70 8.98 -36.83 4.78
CA LEU A 70 8.38 -38.15 4.58
C LEU A 70 8.88 -38.79 3.28
N ALA A 71 8.92 -38.03 2.18
CA ALA A 71 9.41 -38.52 0.88
C ALA A 71 10.89 -38.90 0.91
N ARG A 72 11.69 -38.21 1.73
CA ARG A 72 13.10 -38.54 2.00
C ARG A 72 13.28 -39.72 2.95
N GLY A 73 12.21 -40.21 3.59
CA GLY A 73 12.27 -41.26 4.60
C GLY A 73 12.93 -40.83 5.91
N GLU A 74 13.03 -39.52 6.17
CA GLU A 74 13.59 -38.98 7.43
C GLU A 74 12.64 -39.17 8.61
N ILE A 75 11.35 -39.36 8.35
CA ILE A 75 10.29 -39.55 9.35
C ILE A 75 9.41 -40.74 8.97
N SER A 76 8.84 -41.39 9.97
CA SER A 76 7.86 -42.46 9.78
C SER A 76 6.46 -41.90 9.45
N GLU A 77 5.59 -42.74 8.88
CA GLU A 77 4.18 -42.37 8.63
C GLU A 77 3.43 -41.99 9.93
N GLU A 78 3.75 -42.65 11.04
CA GLU A 78 3.14 -42.36 12.34
C GLU A 78 3.50 -40.96 12.84
N GLU A 79 4.77 -40.58 12.71
CA GLU A 79 5.25 -39.24 13.07
C GLU A 79 4.68 -38.17 12.15
N TYR A 80 4.60 -38.46 10.84
CA TYR A 80 3.98 -37.59 9.86
C TYR A 80 2.53 -37.22 10.26
N GLN A 81 1.71 -38.22 10.60
CA GLN A 81 0.31 -37.99 10.97
C GLN A 81 0.19 -37.16 12.25
N LYS A 82 1.02 -37.42 13.27
CA LYS A 82 1.04 -36.63 14.51
C LYS A 82 1.34 -35.16 14.23
N ILE A 83 2.39 -34.86 13.47
CA ILE A 83 2.82 -33.49 13.18
C ILE A 83 1.81 -32.77 12.27
N LYS A 84 1.27 -33.46 11.26
CA LYS A 84 0.23 -32.93 10.39
C LYS A 84 -1.00 -32.50 11.18
N ASN A 85 -1.45 -33.30 12.15
CA ASN A 85 -2.58 -32.98 13.00
C ASN A 85 -2.31 -31.77 13.90
N LEU A 86 -1.09 -31.62 14.41
CA LEU A 86 -0.69 -30.44 15.20
C LEU A 86 -0.71 -29.16 14.35
N ILE A 87 -0.20 -29.22 13.12
CA ILE A 87 -0.21 -28.07 12.19
C ILE A 87 -1.64 -27.70 11.78
N LEU A 88 -2.52 -28.70 11.59
CA LEU A 88 -3.91 -28.46 11.17
C LEU A 88 -4.81 -27.92 12.27
N LYS A 89 -4.55 -28.29 13.54
CA LYS A 89 -5.36 -27.93 14.71
C LYS A 89 -5.11 -26.49 15.22
N ASN A 90 -3.94 -25.91 14.92
CA ASN A 90 -3.67 -24.47 15.06
C ASN A 90 -4.21 -23.69 13.86
#